data_AF-A0A1C4GSV2-F1
#
_entry.id   AF-A0A1C4GSV2-F1
#
_cell.length_a   1.000
_cell.length_b   1.000
_cell.length_c   1.000
_cell.angle_alpha   90.00
_cell.angle_beta   90.00
_cell.angle_gamma   90.00
#
_symmetry.space_group_name_H-M   'P 1'
#
loop_
_entity.id
_entity.type
_entity.pdbx_description
1 polymer ?
#
loop_
_entity_poly.entity_id
_entity_poly.type
_entity_poly.pdbx_seq_one_letter_code
_entity_poly.pdbx_strand_id
1 'polypeptide(L)'
;MNIKLLISISVFSFSSVAWSQESTNSAKFEPLSNVRVSMQRMLRSVEGRYFLDLYAGIWNPHGTLYDLRDQNVVAFKGSQKADQLHLKSVKVNGDSASSEQYQLSGHLDANTGNMASTFSALHSSLKTPIQFEPAFKAAEKLRFVFKFYGLKNINLAVTDRLKQVDVINKLDHKVVQSLTNFDAYPKSIGYMDINFDGYYDVVLSDISNTYKVEDKRFIYWMYNPKTGQFQRSPQLENIVGFPSLHGEKKQIDFGNGQIYQVTDGLLNRLE
;
A
#
# COMPACT_ATOMS: atom_id res chain seq x y z
N MET A 1 2.77 80.98 -15.10
CA MET A 1 3.45 79.81 -15.68
C MET A 1 4.63 79.49 -14.79
N ASN A 2 4.50 78.48 -13.92
CA ASN A 2 5.54 78.09 -12.96
C ASN A 2 5.63 76.56 -12.97
N ILE A 3 6.74 76.07 -13.52
CA ILE A 3 7.11 74.66 -13.54
C ILE A 3 7.66 74.31 -12.16
N LYS A 4 7.07 73.31 -11.49
CA LYS A 4 7.67 72.66 -10.31
C LYS A 4 7.58 71.15 -10.43
N LEU A 5 8.71 70.61 -10.90
CA LEU A 5 9.41 69.39 -10.47
C LEU A 5 8.56 68.20 -9.97
N LEU A 6 8.46 67.18 -10.82
CA LEU A 6 8.13 65.80 -10.46
C LEU A 6 9.34 65.14 -9.77
N ILE A 7 9.18 64.69 -8.53
CA ILE A 7 10.11 63.77 -7.87
C ILE A 7 9.50 62.37 -7.98
N SER A 8 10.08 61.56 -8.87
CA SER A 8 9.74 60.15 -9.03
C SER A 8 10.47 59.35 -7.94
N ILE A 9 9.74 58.75 -7.01
CA ILE A 9 10.29 57.84 -5.99
C ILE A 9 10.27 56.44 -6.59
N SER A 10 11.41 56.01 -7.14
CA SER A 10 11.66 54.62 -7.51
C SER A 10 12.02 53.82 -6.26
N VAL A 11 11.04 53.09 -5.72
CA VAL A 11 11.29 52.08 -4.66
C VAL A 11 11.97 50.88 -5.32
N PHE A 12 13.28 50.76 -5.13
CA PHE A 12 14.01 49.52 -5.39
C PHE A 12 13.66 48.51 -4.30
N SER A 13 12.73 47.60 -4.59
CA SER A 13 12.50 46.42 -3.76
C SER A 13 13.65 45.44 -3.98
N PHE A 14 14.60 45.43 -3.06
CA PHE A 14 15.62 44.38 -2.99
C PHE A 14 14.94 43.05 -2.65
N SER A 15 15.01 42.09 -3.57
CA SER A 15 14.75 40.68 -3.26
C SER A 15 15.80 40.21 -2.27
N SER A 16 15.45 40.13 -0.98
CA SER A 16 16.26 39.40 -0.02
C SER A 16 16.25 37.92 -0.41
N VAL A 17 17.32 37.49 -1.07
CA VAL A 17 17.65 36.07 -1.21
C VAL A 17 17.88 35.57 0.21
N ALA A 18 16.85 34.97 0.81
CA ALA A 18 17.03 34.20 2.03
C ALA A 18 17.92 33.02 1.66
N TRP A 19 19.19 33.08 2.07
CA TRP A 19 20.02 31.90 2.17
C TRP A 19 19.33 30.95 3.14
N SER A 20 18.72 29.91 2.58
CA SER A 20 18.39 28.70 3.31
C SER A 20 19.71 28.18 3.89
N GLN A 21 19.86 28.28 5.21
CA GLN A 21 20.90 27.54 5.92
C GLN A 21 20.61 26.06 5.68
N GLU A 22 21.47 25.40 4.90
CA GLU A 22 21.57 23.95 4.91
C GLU A 22 21.80 23.55 6.37
N SER A 23 20.82 22.85 6.95
CA SER A 23 20.94 22.27 8.27
C SER A 23 22.04 21.21 8.25
N THR A 24 23.24 21.60 8.65
CA THR A 24 24.37 20.71 8.92
C THR A 24 24.14 19.99 10.25
N ASN A 25 23.40 18.88 10.19
CA ASN A 25 23.54 17.67 11.03
C ASN A 25 22.35 16.73 10.81
N SER A 26 22.23 16.11 9.63
CA SER A 26 21.45 14.87 9.53
C SER A 26 22.38 13.73 9.91
N ALA A 27 22.12 13.09 11.06
CA ALA A 27 22.68 11.77 11.30
C ALA A 27 22.28 10.89 10.11
N LYS A 28 23.27 10.45 9.33
CA LYS A 28 23.02 9.65 8.12
C LYS A 28 22.36 8.35 8.55
N PHE A 29 21.12 8.11 8.11
CA PHE A 29 20.43 6.86 8.42
C PHE A 29 21.13 5.68 7.75
N GLU A 30 21.19 4.56 8.45
CA GLU A 30 21.84 3.35 7.96
C GLU A 30 20.85 2.51 7.14
N PRO A 31 21.29 1.85 6.05
CA PRO A 31 20.44 0.94 5.31
C PRO A 31 19.89 -0.19 6.18
N LEU A 32 18.58 -0.40 6.10
CA LEU A 32 17.89 -1.53 6.70
C LEU A 32 17.73 -2.63 5.65
N SER A 33 18.20 -3.83 6.00
CA SER A 33 17.98 -5.05 5.21
C SER A 33 16.78 -5.83 5.76
N ASN A 34 16.24 -6.73 4.92
CA ASN A 34 15.15 -7.63 5.29
C ASN A 34 13.85 -6.94 5.74
N VAL A 35 13.57 -5.74 5.22
CA VAL A 35 12.27 -5.09 5.39
C VAL A 35 11.28 -5.75 4.42
N ARG A 36 10.22 -6.35 4.95
CA ARG A 36 9.18 -7.01 4.15
C ARG A 36 8.22 -5.99 3.56
N VAL A 37 8.07 -5.99 2.24
CA VAL A 37 6.98 -5.27 1.56
C VAL A 37 5.80 -6.21 1.43
N SER A 38 4.74 -5.96 2.19
CA SER A 38 3.52 -6.78 2.15
C SER A 38 2.57 -6.15 1.14
N MET A 39 2.55 -6.68 -0.08
CA MET A 39 1.76 -6.15 -1.18
C MET A 39 0.38 -6.81 -1.25
N GLN A 40 -0.68 -6.01 -1.16
CA GLN A 40 -2.06 -6.46 -1.35
C GLN A 40 -2.51 -6.16 -2.78
N ARG A 41 -3.02 -7.17 -3.48
CA ARG A 41 -3.53 -7.05 -4.84
C ARG A 41 -5.01 -7.41 -4.85
N MET A 42 -5.83 -6.43 -5.18
CA MET A 42 -7.25 -6.63 -5.45
C MET A 42 -7.44 -6.87 -6.95
N LEU A 43 -7.88 -8.07 -7.29
CA LEU A 43 -8.01 -8.55 -8.65
C LEU A 43 -9.46 -8.90 -8.96
N ARG A 44 -9.92 -8.60 -10.17
CA ARG A 44 -11.24 -8.96 -10.66
C ARG A 44 -11.10 -9.84 -11.90
N SER A 45 -11.91 -10.89 -11.99
CA SER A 45 -11.94 -11.71 -13.20
C SER A 45 -12.50 -10.89 -14.36
N VAL A 46 -11.98 -11.08 -15.57
CA VAL A 46 -12.43 -10.34 -16.77
C VAL A 46 -13.92 -10.53 -17.04
N GLU A 47 -14.46 -11.71 -16.75
CA GLU A 47 -15.89 -12.03 -16.84
C GLU A 47 -16.75 -11.43 -15.70
N GLY A 48 -16.13 -10.79 -14.71
CA GLY A 48 -16.80 -10.13 -13.59
C GLY A 48 -17.34 -11.01 -12.47
N ARG A 49 -17.23 -12.35 -12.56
CA ARG A 49 -17.75 -13.28 -11.53
C ARG A 49 -16.92 -13.28 -10.25
N TYR A 50 -15.60 -13.25 -10.36
CA TYR A 50 -14.72 -13.45 -9.22
C TYR A 50 -13.99 -12.17 -8.82
N PHE A 51 -13.84 -11.99 -7.51
CA PHE A 51 -12.96 -11.00 -6.92
C PHE A 51 -11.94 -11.72 -6.03
N LEU A 52 -10.65 -11.46 -6.23
CA LEU A 52 -9.56 -12.05 -5.49
C LEU A 52 -8.80 -10.95 -4.76
N ASP A 53 -8.86 -10.97 -3.42
CA ASP A 53 -7.98 -10.19 -2.57
C ASP A 53 -6.75 -11.03 -2.21
N LEU A 54 -5.56 -10.62 -2.66
CA LEU A 54 -4.35 -11.45 -2.64
C LEU A 54 -3.17 -10.69 -2.03
N TYR A 55 -2.61 -11.23 -0.95
CA TYR A 55 -1.30 -10.85 -0.46
C TYR A 55 -0.21 -11.71 -1.12
N ALA A 56 0.64 -11.08 -1.93
CA ALA A 56 1.71 -11.71 -2.70
C ALA A 56 3.07 -11.03 -2.45
N GLY A 57 4.15 -11.63 -2.93
CA GLY A 57 5.52 -11.13 -2.73
C GLY A 57 6.05 -11.32 -1.30
N ILE A 58 5.35 -12.09 -0.48
CA ILE A 58 5.71 -12.43 0.90
C ILE A 58 5.91 -13.94 1.06
N TRP A 59 6.59 -14.34 2.12
CA TRP A 59 6.59 -15.74 2.55
C TRP A 59 5.15 -16.14 2.91
N ASN A 60 4.69 -17.27 2.39
CA ASN A 60 3.30 -17.75 2.51
C ASN A 60 2.24 -16.77 1.99
N PRO A 61 2.15 -16.55 0.65
CA PRO A 61 1.05 -15.81 0.06
C PRO A 61 -0.30 -16.39 0.48
N HIS A 62 -1.28 -15.50 0.62
CA HIS A 62 -2.62 -15.83 1.06
C HIS A 62 -3.61 -14.86 0.46
N GLY A 63 -4.87 -15.25 0.41
CA GLY A 63 -5.91 -14.40 -0.16
C GLY A 63 -7.30 -14.97 0.04
N THR A 64 -8.29 -14.21 -0.39
CA THR A 64 -9.69 -14.57 -0.32
C THR A 64 -10.30 -14.40 -1.70
N LEU A 65 -10.87 -15.48 -2.23
CA LEU A 65 -11.64 -15.46 -3.47
C LEU A 65 -13.12 -15.33 -3.12
N TYR A 66 -13.76 -14.31 -3.66
CA TYR A 66 -15.19 -14.10 -3.59
C TYR A 66 -15.80 -14.49 -4.95
N ASP A 67 -16.70 -15.46 -4.93
CA ASP A 67 -17.61 -15.72 -6.04
C ASP A 67 -18.82 -14.79 -5.90
N LEU A 68 -18.84 -13.71 -6.69
CA LEU A 68 -19.87 -12.68 -6.59
C LEU A 68 -21.23 -13.15 -7.12
N ARG A 69 -21.26 -14.23 -7.90
CA ARG A 69 -22.50 -14.81 -8.44
C ARG A 69 -23.14 -15.73 -7.41
N ASP A 70 -22.37 -16.68 -6.88
CA ASP A 70 -22.88 -17.72 -6.00
C ASP A 70 -22.73 -17.37 -4.50
N GLN A 71 -22.18 -16.18 -4.20
CA GLN A 71 -21.94 -15.66 -2.85
C GLN A 71 -21.06 -16.57 -1.97
N ASN A 72 -20.19 -17.34 -2.62
CA ASN A 72 -19.23 -18.22 -1.96
C ASN A 72 -17.91 -17.50 -1.70
N VAL A 73 -17.30 -17.77 -0.55
CA VAL A 73 -16.02 -17.19 -0.15
C VAL A 73 -15.03 -18.30 0.17
N VAL A 74 -13.85 -18.25 -0.44
CA VAL A 74 -12.80 -19.26 -0.24
C VAL A 74 -11.52 -18.58 0.19
N ALA A 75 -11.07 -18.86 1.41
CA ALA A 75 -9.78 -18.42 1.91
C ALA A 75 -8.66 -19.35 1.45
N PHE A 76 -7.52 -18.78 1.07
CA PHE A 76 -6.39 -19.47 0.47
C PHE A 76 -5.08 -19.17 1.20
N LYS A 77 -4.20 -20.17 1.25
CA LYS A 77 -2.76 -20.01 1.59
C LYS A 77 -1.92 -20.86 0.67
N GLY A 78 -0.66 -20.48 0.46
CA GLY A 78 0.22 -21.31 -0.36
C GLY A 78 1.62 -20.76 -0.54
N SER A 79 2.18 -20.94 -1.73
CA SER A 79 3.56 -20.57 -2.07
C SER A 79 3.63 -19.75 -3.35
N GLN A 80 4.71 -18.97 -3.46
CA GLN A 80 5.05 -18.20 -4.65
C GLN A 80 6.49 -18.47 -5.04
N LYS A 81 6.74 -18.73 -6.33
CA LYS A 81 8.08 -18.78 -6.92
C LYS A 81 8.10 -17.90 -8.16
N ALA A 82 8.83 -16.78 -8.09
CA ALA A 82 8.74 -15.72 -9.08
C ALA A 82 7.27 -15.32 -9.30
N ASP A 83 6.78 -15.41 -10.53
CA ASP A 83 5.40 -15.06 -10.89
C ASP A 83 4.41 -16.22 -10.70
N GLN A 84 4.88 -17.44 -10.39
CA GLN A 84 4.02 -18.60 -10.18
C GLN A 84 3.47 -18.64 -8.76
N LEU A 85 2.14 -18.70 -8.64
CA LEU A 85 1.40 -18.86 -7.39
C LEU A 85 0.70 -20.21 -7.35
N HIS A 86 0.79 -20.88 -6.20
CA HIS A 86 0.05 -22.10 -5.89
C HIS A 86 -0.62 -21.96 -4.55
N LEU A 87 -1.95 -21.87 -4.56
CA LEU A 87 -2.77 -21.63 -3.38
C LEU A 87 -3.74 -22.79 -3.14
N LYS A 88 -3.93 -23.15 -1.88
CA LYS A 88 -4.88 -24.17 -1.43
C LYS A 88 -5.85 -23.57 -0.42
N SER A 89 -7.11 -23.99 -0.50
CA SER A 89 -8.14 -23.52 0.42
C SER A 89 -7.79 -23.90 1.85
N VAL A 90 -8.01 -22.98 2.78
CA VAL A 90 -7.86 -23.22 4.22
C VAL A 90 -9.20 -23.05 4.91
N LYS A 91 -9.44 -23.82 5.96
CA LYS A 91 -10.62 -23.62 6.80
C LYS A 91 -10.48 -22.29 7.56
N VAL A 92 -11.51 -21.46 7.50
CA VAL A 92 -11.66 -20.29 8.36
C VAL A 92 -12.34 -20.75 9.64
N ASN A 93 -11.80 -20.39 10.81
CA ASN A 93 -12.33 -20.83 12.11
C ASN A 93 -13.81 -20.44 12.25
N GLY A 94 -14.69 -21.41 12.46
CA GLY A 94 -16.13 -21.19 12.66
C GLY A 94 -17.03 -21.87 11.63
N ASP A 95 -16.49 -22.21 10.45
CA ASP A 95 -17.27 -22.91 9.43
C ASP A 95 -17.32 -24.42 9.72
N SER A 96 -18.56 -24.92 9.87
CA SER A 96 -18.85 -26.34 9.85
C SER A 96 -18.29 -26.93 8.56
N ALA A 97 -17.55 -28.03 8.67
CA ALA A 97 -16.75 -28.59 7.58
C ALA A 97 -17.55 -28.84 6.29
N SER A 98 -17.54 -27.88 5.35
CA SER A 98 -17.70 -28.24 3.95
C SER A 98 -16.38 -28.91 3.51
N SER A 99 -16.52 -30.11 2.97
CA SER A 99 -15.44 -31.06 2.70
C SER A 99 -14.65 -30.77 1.42
N GLU A 100 -15.12 -29.83 0.60
CA GLU A 100 -14.54 -29.56 -0.69
C GLU A 100 -13.36 -28.59 -0.55
N GLN A 101 -12.16 -29.11 -0.78
CA GLN A 101 -10.94 -28.31 -0.84
C GLN A 101 -10.80 -27.76 -2.25
N TYR A 102 -10.39 -26.49 -2.36
CA TYR A 102 -10.11 -25.85 -3.65
C TYR A 102 -8.63 -25.55 -3.80
N GLN A 103 -8.20 -25.41 -5.05
CA GLN A 103 -6.89 -24.92 -5.42
C GLN A 103 -7.02 -23.80 -6.45
N LEU A 104 -6.15 -22.80 -6.32
CA LEU A 104 -5.98 -21.73 -7.29
C LEU A 104 -4.49 -21.66 -7.63
N SER A 105 -4.15 -21.98 -8.87
CA SER A 105 -2.78 -21.84 -9.38
C SER A 105 -2.76 -20.84 -10.52
N GLY A 106 -1.75 -19.96 -10.56
CA GLY A 106 -1.69 -18.96 -11.63
C GLY A 106 -0.34 -18.31 -11.77
N HIS A 107 -0.22 -17.49 -12.83
CA HIS A 107 0.94 -16.69 -13.14
C HIS A 107 0.59 -15.22 -12.96
N LEU A 108 1.06 -14.61 -11.87
CA LEU A 108 0.83 -13.21 -11.52
C LEU A 108 2.00 -12.35 -12.02
N ASP A 109 1.73 -11.49 -12.99
CA ASP A 109 2.70 -10.49 -13.43
C ASP A 109 2.77 -9.36 -12.41
N ALA A 110 3.90 -9.27 -11.70
CA ALA A 110 4.10 -8.26 -10.67
C ALA A 110 4.07 -6.81 -11.19
N ASN A 111 4.34 -6.57 -12.47
CA ASN A 111 4.37 -5.24 -13.07
C ASN A 111 2.99 -4.81 -13.57
N THR A 112 2.20 -5.73 -14.12
CA THR A 112 0.88 -5.39 -14.68
C THR A 112 -0.27 -5.66 -13.74
N GLY A 113 -0.10 -6.56 -12.77
CA GLY A 113 -1.15 -7.07 -11.89
C GLY A 113 -2.11 -8.04 -12.58
N ASN A 114 -1.86 -8.41 -13.84
CA ASN A 114 -2.66 -9.43 -14.52
C ASN A 114 -2.27 -10.81 -13.99
N MET A 115 -3.26 -11.69 -13.86
CA MET A 115 -3.02 -13.06 -13.42
C MET A 115 -3.85 -14.05 -14.24
N ALA A 116 -3.16 -14.86 -15.05
CA ALA A 116 -3.78 -16.02 -15.68
C ALA A 116 -3.78 -17.17 -14.66
N SER A 117 -4.94 -17.76 -14.41
CA SER A 117 -5.09 -18.75 -13.34
C SER A 117 -6.01 -19.90 -13.69
N THR A 118 -5.93 -20.95 -12.89
CA THR A 118 -6.80 -22.12 -12.93
C THR A 118 -7.33 -22.39 -11.53
N PHE A 119 -8.65 -22.38 -11.41
CA PHE A 119 -9.40 -22.72 -10.21
C PHE A 119 -10.01 -24.11 -10.35
N SER A 120 -9.86 -24.95 -9.33
CA SER A 120 -10.53 -26.25 -9.29
C SER A 120 -10.79 -26.71 -7.88
N ALA A 121 -11.80 -27.56 -7.70
CA ALA A 121 -11.85 -28.44 -6.54
C ALA A 121 -10.69 -29.45 -6.59
N LEU A 122 -10.18 -29.87 -5.44
CA LEU A 122 -8.96 -30.68 -5.32
C LEU A 122 -9.15 -32.09 -5.91
N HIS A 123 -10.36 -32.63 -5.81
CA HIS A 123 -10.71 -33.96 -6.31
C HIS A 123 -11.47 -33.94 -7.64
N SER A 124 -11.62 -32.77 -8.26
CA SER A 124 -12.28 -32.62 -9.55
C SER A 124 -11.26 -32.59 -10.68
N SER A 125 -11.57 -33.25 -11.79
CA SER A 125 -10.83 -33.11 -13.05
C SER A 125 -11.15 -31.80 -13.77
N LEU A 126 -12.25 -31.12 -13.38
CA LEU A 126 -12.67 -29.86 -13.97
C LEU A 126 -11.75 -28.74 -13.50
N LYS A 127 -11.08 -28.11 -14.46
CA LYS A 127 -10.22 -26.95 -14.27
C LYS A 127 -10.87 -25.75 -14.93
N THR A 128 -11.22 -24.75 -14.12
CA THR A 128 -11.82 -23.51 -14.61
C THR A 128 -10.71 -22.48 -14.83
N PRO A 129 -10.39 -22.11 -16.08
CA PRO A 129 -9.48 -21.00 -16.32
C PRO A 129 -10.14 -19.69 -15.88
N ILE A 130 -9.41 -18.85 -15.16
CA ILE A 130 -9.86 -17.52 -14.76
C ILE A 130 -8.76 -16.53 -15.12
N GLN A 131 -9.12 -15.51 -15.90
CA GLN A 131 -8.23 -14.40 -16.20
C GLN A 131 -8.56 -13.23 -15.27
N PHE A 132 -7.61 -12.87 -14.43
CA PHE A 132 -7.70 -11.72 -13.54
C PHE A 132 -6.97 -10.50 -14.09
N GLU A 133 -7.52 -9.33 -13.79
CA GLU A 133 -6.90 -8.01 -13.96
C GLU A 133 -7.04 -7.18 -12.66
N PRO A 134 -6.27 -6.10 -12.47
CA PRO A 134 -6.46 -5.20 -11.34
C PRO A 134 -7.92 -4.72 -11.25
N ALA A 135 -8.53 -4.84 -10.07
CA ALA A 135 -9.91 -4.43 -9.86
C ALA A 135 -10.11 -2.91 -10.02
N PHE A 136 -9.07 -2.13 -9.74
CA PHE A 136 -9.02 -0.68 -9.91
C PHE A 136 -7.88 -0.33 -10.86
N LYS A 137 -8.19 0.46 -11.89
CA LYS A 137 -7.27 0.72 -13.00
C LYS A 137 -6.68 2.11 -12.87
N ALA A 138 -5.36 2.17 -12.70
CA ALA A 138 -4.61 3.40 -12.87
C ALA A 138 -4.43 3.75 -14.36
N ALA A 139 -4.43 5.05 -14.67
CA ALA A 139 -4.09 5.54 -16.02
C ALA A 139 -2.63 5.23 -16.39
N GLU A 140 -1.74 5.28 -15.40
CA GLU A 140 -0.33 4.94 -15.54
C GLU A 140 0.08 3.86 -14.54
N LYS A 141 0.73 2.80 -15.02
CA LYS A 141 1.22 1.72 -14.17
C LYS A 141 2.61 2.03 -13.63
N LEU A 142 2.64 2.51 -12.39
CA LEU A 142 3.88 2.81 -11.69
C LEU A 142 4.56 1.55 -11.19
N ARG A 143 5.88 1.52 -11.33
CA ARG A 143 6.71 0.40 -10.90
C ARG A 143 7.73 0.94 -9.91
N PHE A 144 7.41 0.86 -8.63
CA PHE A 144 8.30 1.31 -7.57
C PHE A 144 9.04 0.15 -6.90
N VAL A 145 10.26 0.44 -6.46
CA VAL A 145 11.06 -0.36 -5.54
C VAL A 145 11.43 0.54 -4.37
N PHE A 146 11.51 -0.04 -3.18
CA PHE A 146 11.79 0.73 -1.98
C PHE A 146 13.18 0.40 -1.42
N LYS A 147 13.89 1.43 -0.95
CA LYS A 147 15.05 1.28 -0.06
C LYS A 147 14.72 1.87 1.29
N PHE A 148 15.21 1.22 2.35
CA PHE A 148 14.83 1.50 3.72
C PHE A 148 16.04 1.94 4.51
N TYR A 149 15.88 3.01 5.29
CA TYR A 149 16.94 3.55 6.12
C TYR A 149 16.42 3.85 7.52
N GLY A 150 17.28 3.63 8.51
CA GLY A 150 16.88 3.70 9.90
C GLY A 150 18.03 3.95 10.87
N LEU A 151 17.67 3.96 12.14
CA LEU A 151 18.61 3.96 13.24
C LEU A 151 18.76 2.53 13.73
N LYS A 152 19.97 1.98 13.64
CA LYS A 152 20.35 0.72 14.30
C LYS A 152 21.04 1.06 15.61
N ASN A 153 20.49 0.66 16.74
CA ASN A 153 21.14 0.88 18.02
C ASN A 153 21.87 -0.40 18.45
N ILE A 154 23.21 -0.37 18.41
CA ILE A 154 24.05 -1.55 18.62
C ILE A 154 24.03 -2.01 20.10
N ASN A 155 23.58 -1.17 21.03
CA ASN A 155 23.78 -1.36 22.47
C ASN A 155 22.51 -1.48 23.35
N LEU A 156 21.29 -1.52 22.79
CA LEU A 156 20.08 -1.68 23.60
C LEU A 156 19.08 -2.63 22.94
N ALA A 157 18.51 -3.54 23.74
CA ALA A 157 17.64 -4.64 23.30
C ALA A 157 16.30 -4.23 22.63
N VAL A 158 16.03 -2.93 22.46
CA VAL A 158 14.90 -2.32 21.75
C VAL A 158 15.38 -0.87 21.40
N THR A 159 15.22 -0.22 20.25
CA THR A 159 14.28 -0.28 19.11
C THR A 159 15.04 0.12 17.82
N ASP A 160 15.29 -0.79 16.89
CA ASP A 160 15.55 -0.38 15.49
C ASP A 160 14.34 0.45 15.01
N ARG A 161 14.58 1.52 14.25
CA ARG A 161 13.49 2.35 13.71
C ARG A 161 13.68 2.63 12.24
N LEU A 162 12.65 2.44 11.44
CA LEU A 162 12.59 2.97 10.08
C LEU A 162 12.35 4.48 10.17
N LYS A 163 13.20 5.24 9.49
CA LYS A 163 13.19 6.71 9.49
C LYS A 163 13.03 7.31 8.10
N GLN A 164 13.40 6.53 7.08
CA GLN A 164 13.30 6.96 5.69
C GLN A 164 12.98 5.77 4.77
N VAL A 165 12.11 6.03 3.79
CA VAL A 165 11.86 5.14 2.66
C VAL A 165 12.15 5.91 1.37
N ASP A 166 13.13 5.45 0.60
CA ASP A 166 13.32 5.95 -0.77
C ASP A 166 12.42 5.18 -1.71
N VAL A 167 11.60 5.91 -2.45
CA VAL A 167 10.78 5.42 -3.55
C VAL A 167 11.58 5.55 -4.83
N ILE A 168 11.87 4.42 -5.47
CA ILE A 168 12.73 4.35 -6.65
C ILE A 168 11.90 3.86 -7.83
N ASN A 169 11.96 4.56 -8.96
CA ASN A 169 11.37 4.08 -10.19
C ASN A 169 12.19 2.87 -10.71
N LYS A 170 11.51 1.74 -10.92
CA LYS A 170 12.12 0.48 -11.32
C LYS A 170 12.72 0.53 -12.73
N LEU A 171 12.29 1.47 -13.57
CA LEU A 171 12.72 1.57 -14.97
C LEU A 171 14.05 2.29 -15.13
N ASP A 172 14.17 3.47 -14.52
CA ASP A 172 15.36 4.33 -14.68
C ASP A 172 16.24 4.35 -13.42
N HIS A 173 15.83 3.64 -12.37
CA HIS A 173 16.51 3.51 -11.08
C HIS A 173 16.70 4.83 -10.33
N LYS A 174 15.96 5.88 -10.70
CA LYS A 174 16.02 7.18 -10.01
C LYS A 174 15.13 7.18 -8.77
N VAL A 175 15.61 7.83 -7.72
CA VAL A 175 14.79 8.17 -6.55
C VAL A 175 13.77 9.21 -6.99
N VAL A 176 12.49 8.85 -6.89
CA VAL A 176 11.36 9.74 -7.18
C VAL A 176 11.05 10.60 -5.96
N GLN A 177 11.14 10.01 -4.77
CA GLN A 177 10.85 10.69 -3.51
C GLN A 177 11.51 9.95 -2.35
N SER A 178 11.92 10.70 -1.32
CA SER A 178 12.32 10.15 -0.01
C SER A 178 11.25 10.50 1.03
N LEU A 179 10.55 9.49 1.52
CA LEU A 179 9.57 9.63 2.59
C LEU A 179 10.34 9.72 3.91
N THR A 180 10.14 10.78 4.68
CA THR A 180 10.87 11.08 5.93
C THR A 180 9.93 11.67 6.99
N ASN A 181 10.47 12.13 8.13
CA ASN A 181 9.72 12.74 9.24
C ASN A 181 8.70 11.78 9.89
N PHE A 182 9.15 10.56 10.19
CA PHE A 182 8.38 9.57 10.93
C PHE A 182 9.26 8.65 11.80
N ASP A 183 8.61 7.87 12.65
CA ASP A 183 9.18 6.76 13.42
C ASP A 183 8.34 5.51 13.17
N ALA A 184 8.85 4.57 12.37
CA ALA A 184 8.08 3.39 11.98
C ALA A 184 8.78 2.07 12.33
N TYR A 185 7.99 1.01 12.42
CA TYR A 185 8.48 -0.34 12.63
C TYR A 185 9.45 -0.77 11.50
N PRO A 186 10.66 -1.28 11.82
CA PRO A 186 11.73 -1.43 10.85
C PRO A 186 11.68 -2.71 10.01
N LYS A 187 10.74 -3.63 10.26
CA LYS A 187 10.75 -4.95 9.59
C LYS A 187 9.71 -5.11 8.49
N SER A 188 8.72 -4.21 8.39
CA SER A 188 7.71 -4.34 7.33
C SER A 188 6.98 -3.05 7.00
N ILE A 189 6.52 -2.96 5.76
CA ILE A 189 5.58 -1.96 5.28
C ILE A 189 4.39 -2.65 4.57
N GLY A 190 3.26 -1.96 4.50
CA GLY A 190 2.14 -2.29 3.62
C GLY A 190 2.26 -1.53 2.30
N TYR A 191 1.87 -2.17 1.19
CA TYR A 191 1.77 -1.54 -0.12
C TYR A 191 0.46 -1.97 -0.79
N MET A 192 -0.51 -1.07 -0.83
CA MET A 192 -1.91 -1.39 -1.17
C MET A 192 -2.65 -0.15 -1.68
N ASP A 193 -3.67 -0.34 -2.52
CA ASP A 193 -4.54 0.72 -3.03
C ASP A 193 -5.69 0.97 -2.03
N ILE A 194 -5.53 1.93 -1.12
CA ILE A 194 -6.45 2.12 0.02
C ILE A 194 -7.73 2.81 -0.43
N ASN A 195 -7.62 3.79 -1.30
CA ASN A 195 -8.73 4.62 -1.77
C ASN A 195 -9.36 4.11 -3.09
N PHE A 196 -8.94 2.93 -3.55
CA PHE A 196 -9.47 2.24 -4.73
C PHE A 196 -9.35 3.05 -6.03
N ASP A 197 -8.29 3.84 -6.17
CA ASP A 197 -8.02 4.68 -7.34
C ASP A 197 -7.08 4.01 -8.37
N GLY A 198 -6.60 2.81 -8.05
CA GLY A 198 -5.69 2.02 -8.88
C GLY A 198 -4.20 2.30 -8.62
N TYR A 199 -3.87 3.32 -7.82
CA TYR A 199 -2.52 3.62 -7.38
C TYR A 199 -2.28 3.03 -5.98
N TYR A 200 -1.06 2.53 -5.75
CA TYR A 200 -0.74 1.88 -4.49
C TYR A 200 -0.10 2.88 -3.53
N ASP A 201 -0.58 2.84 -2.29
CA ASP A 201 -0.16 3.65 -1.16
C ASP A 201 0.82 2.88 -0.28
N VAL A 202 1.59 3.61 0.52
CA VAL A 202 2.53 3.03 1.50
C VAL A 202 1.98 3.20 2.91
N VAL A 203 1.89 2.09 3.64
CA VAL A 203 1.43 2.05 5.03
C VAL A 203 2.58 1.63 5.95
N LEU A 204 2.88 2.43 6.96
CA LEU A 204 3.93 2.14 7.94
C LEU A 204 3.31 1.98 9.32
N SER A 205 3.73 0.97 10.11
CA SER A 205 3.30 0.88 11.51
C SER A 205 3.99 1.99 12.33
N ASP A 206 3.21 2.87 12.93
CA ASP A 206 3.69 4.00 13.71
C ASP A 206 4.17 3.51 15.09
N ILE A 207 5.42 3.83 15.42
CA ILE A 207 6.03 3.59 16.73
C ILE A 207 6.56 4.89 17.34
N SER A 208 6.07 6.04 16.86
CA SER A 208 6.32 7.35 17.45
C SER A 208 5.70 7.45 18.84
N ASN A 209 6.09 8.46 19.63
CA ASN A 209 5.41 8.82 20.89
C ASN A 209 5.16 7.65 21.87
N THR A 210 6.08 6.68 21.95
CA THR A 210 6.00 5.45 22.76
C THR A 210 4.99 4.39 22.29
N TYR A 211 4.32 4.61 21.16
CA TYR A 211 3.45 3.61 20.54
C TYR A 211 4.23 2.33 20.22
N LYS A 212 3.51 1.21 20.31
CA LYS A 212 3.97 -0.11 19.92
C LYS A 212 3.13 -0.59 18.72
N VAL A 213 3.63 -1.60 18.03
CA VAL A 213 2.95 -2.19 16.86
C VAL A 213 1.55 -2.70 17.26
N GLU A 214 1.39 -3.18 18.49
CA GLU A 214 0.13 -3.68 19.04
C GLU A 214 -0.94 -2.59 19.19
N ASP A 215 -0.55 -1.31 19.23
CA ASP A 215 -1.48 -0.19 19.31
C ASP A 215 -2.20 0.08 17.98
N LYS A 216 -1.81 -0.61 16.89
CA LYS A 216 -2.42 -0.54 15.55
C LYS A 216 -2.55 0.91 15.05
N ARG A 217 -1.51 1.71 15.28
CA ARG A 217 -1.34 3.06 14.73
C ARG A 217 -0.54 2.97 13.43
N PHE A 218 -0.93 3.72 12.43
CA PHE A 218 -0.31 3.65 11.10
C PHE A 218 -0.11 5.03 10.49
N ILE A 219 0.93 5.12 9.66
CA ILE A 219 1.28 6.27 8.85
C ILE A 219 0.90 5.94 7.41
N TYR A 220 0.15 6.83 6.77
CA TYR A 220 -0.40 6.62 5.44
C TYR A 220 0.21 7.60 4.46
N TRP A 221 1.00 7.09 3.53
CA TRP A 221 1.55 7.81 2.40
C TRP A 221 0.72 7.46 1.17
N MET A 222 -0.18 8.36 0.81
CA MET A 222 -1.13 8.20 -0.29
C MET A 222 -0.50 8.69 -1.60
N TYR A 223 -0.53 7.88 -2.65
CA TYR A 223 0.02 8.32 -3.94
C TYR A 223 -0.93 9.29 -4.64
N ASN A 224 -0.43 10.48 -4.99
CA ASN A 224 -1.21 11.47 -5.73
C ASN A 224 -0.77 11.50 -7.20
N PRO A 225 -1.55 10.92 -8.14
CA PRO A 225 -1.17 10.82 -9.55
C PRO A 225 -1.08 12.16 -10.26
N LYS A 226 -1.71 13.22 -9.74
CA LYS A 226 -1.59 14.57 -10.32
C LYS A 226 -0.22 15.20 -10.04
N THR A 227 0.40 14.82 -8.93
CA THR A 227 1.71 15.37 -8.50
C THR A 227 2.86 14.40 -8.72
N GLY A 228 2.57 13.12 -8.92
CA GLY A 228 3.58 12.07 -9.02
C GLY A 228 4.25 11.72 -7.69
N GLN A 229 3.67 12.13 -6.56
CA GLN A 229 4.28 12.04 -5.23
C GLN A 229 3.34 11.38 -4.22
N PHE A 230 3.93 10.73 -3.22
CA PHE A 230 3.26 10.28 -2.03
C PHE A 230 3.06 11.44 -1.04
N GLN A 231 1.86 11.54 -0.47
CA GLN A 231 1.44 12.59 0.45
C GLN A 231 0.90 11.96 1.74
N ARG A 232 1.26 12.50 2.91
CA ARG A 232 0.69 11.99 4.17
C ARG A 232 -0.80 12.26 4.25
N SER A 233 -1.55 11.34 4.84
CA SER A 233 -2.98 11.50 5.14
C SER A 233 -3.21 11.57 6.65
N PRO A 234 -3.15 12.77 7.26
CA PRO A 234 -3.44 12.93 8.69
C PRO A 234 -4.83 12.43 9.09
N GLN A 235 -5.80 12.47 8.16
CA GLN A 235 -7.15 11.95 8.41
C GLN A 235 -7.12 10.44 8.69
N LEU A 236 -6.41 9.65 7.88
CA LEU A 236 -6.29 8.21 8.07
C LEU A 236 -5.46 7.85 9.31
N GLU A 237 -4.44 8.65 9.61
CA GLU A 237 -3.53 8.44 10.75
C GLU A 237 -4.23 8.62 12.11
N ASN A 238 -5.34 9.36 12.13
CA ASN A 238 -6.20 9.49 13.31
C ASN A 238 -7.09 8.26 13.58
N ILE A 239 -7.23 7.36 12.60
CA ILE A 239 -8.04 6.14 12.73
C ILE A 239 -7.16 5.02 13.29
N VAL A 240 -7.59 4.43 14.41
CA VAL A 240 -6.89 3.30 15.02
C VAL A 240 -7.36 2.01 14.35
N GLY A 241 -6.42 1.19 13.90
CA GLY A 241 -6.70 -0.05 13.17
C GLY A 241 -5.92 -0.16 11.87
N PHE A 242 -5.63 -1.39 11.46
CA PHE A 242 -5.09 -1.66 10.13
C PHE A 242 -6.27 -1.77 9.14
N PRO A 243 -6.19 -1.17 7.95
CA PRO A 243 -7.30 -1.18 7.00
C PRO A 243 -7.50 -2.60 6.47
N SER A 244 -8.69 -3.15 6.69
CA SER A 244 -9.18 -4.32 5.96
C SER A 244 -9.94 -3.82 4.74
N LEU A 245 -9.34 -3.97 3.56
CA LEU A 245 -9.91 -3.50 2.30
C LEU A 245 -10.90 -4.52 1.73
N HIS A 246 -12.15 -4.08 1.57
CA HIS A 246 -13.23 -4.81 0.91
C HIS A 246 -13.47 -4.21 -0.48
N GLY A 247 -12.54 -4.44 -1.41
CA GLY A 247 -12.60 -3.80 -2.73
C GLY A 247 -13.82 -4.23 -3.57
N GLU A 248 -14.41 -5.40 -3.31
CA GLU A 248 -15.66 -5.83 -3.93
C GLU A 248 -16.85 -4.93 -3.55
N LYS A 249 -16.78 -4.30 -2.37
CA LYS A 249 -17.76 -3.33 -1.86
C LYS A 249 -17.27 -1.89 -1.90
N LYS A 250 -15.99 -1.67 -2.24
CA LYS A 250 -15.26 -0.40 -2.04
C LYS A 250 -15.38 0.12 -0.60
N GLN A 251 -15.23 -0.79 0.37
CA GLN A 251 -15.30 -0.46 1.80
C GLN A 251 -13.96 -0.70 2.48
N ILE A 252 -13.72 0.01 3.58
CA ILE A 252 -12.57 -0.19 4.46
C ILE A 252 -13.09 -0.41 5.87
N ASP A 253 -12.69 -1.50 6.50
CA ASP A 253 -12.94 -1.74 7.93
C ASP A 253 -11.63 -1.59 8.71
N PHE A 254 -11.56 -0.62 9.61
CA PHE A 254 -10.42 -0.44 10.52
C PHE A 254 -10.59 -1.23 11.83
N GLY A 255 -11.70 -1.96 11.98
CA GLY A 255 -12.10 -2.64 13.20
C GLY A 255 -12.85 -1.71 14.16
N ASN A 256 -13.41 -2.31 15.22
CA ASN A 256 -14.21 -1.60 16.23
C ASN A 256 -15.40 -0.82 15.64
N GLY A 257 -16.02 -1.34 14.57
CA GLY A 257 -17.16 -0.70 13.89
C GLY A 257 -16.78 0.55 13.08
N GLN A 258 -15.49 0.77 12.81
CA GLN A 258 -15.02 1.88 11.99
C GLN A 258 -14.97 1.46 10.52
N ILE A 259 -16.17 1.34 9.93
CA ILE A 259 -16.35 0.96 8.53
C ILE A 259 -16.57 2.22 7.70
N TYR A 260 -15.90 2.33 6.56
CA TYR A 260 -15.99 3.44 5.64
C TYR A 260 -16.33 2.95 4.23
N GLN A 261 -17.27 3.61 3.58
CA GLN A 261 -17.49 3.52 2.15
C GLN A 261 -16.58 4.50 1.44
N VAL A 262 -15.89 4.04 0.40
CA VAL A 262 -15.07 4.91 -0.44
C VAL A 262 -15.84 5.30 -1.69
N THR A 263 -15.94 6.60 -1.93
CA THR A 263 -16.61 7.20 -3.10
C THR A 263 -15.69 8.25 -3.68
N ASP A 264 -15.31 8.10 -4.96
CA ASP A 264 -14.37 8.99 -5.66
C ASP A 264 -13.06 9.24 -4.90
N GLY A 265 -12.55 8.19 -4.23
CA GLY A 265 -11.32 8.25 -3.43
C GLY A 265 -11.49 8.87 -2.04
N LEU A 266 -12.69 9.29 -1.66
CA LEU A 266 -13.01 9.89 -0.35
C LEU A 266 -13.65 8.85 0.59
N LEU A 267 -13.23 8.86 1.85
CA LEU A 267 -13.77 7.99 2.90
C LEU A 267 -15.02 8.61 3.53
N ASN A 268 -16.13 7.88 3.48
CA ASN A 268 -17.41 8.22 4.10
C ASN A 268 -17.72 7.17 5.17
N ARG A 269 -17.84 7.57 6.43
CA ARG A 269 -18.12 6.63 7.52
C ARG A 269 -19.51 6.03 7.35
N LEU A 270 -19.62 4.71 7.51
CA LEU A 270 -20.91 4.02 7.63
C LEU A 270 -21.33 4.05 9.11
N GLU A 271 -22.60 4.42 9.35
CA GLU A 271 -23.23 4.41 10.67
C GLU A 271 -23.48 2.99 11.18
#